data_AF-A0A844I8S0-F1
#
_entry.id   AF-A0A844I8S0-F1
#
_cell.length_a   1.000
_cell.length_b   1.000
_cell.length_c   1.000
_cell.angle_alpha   90.00
_cell.angle_beta   90.00
_cell.angle_gamma   90.00
#
_symmetry.space_group_name_H-M   'P 1'
#
loop_
_entity.id
_entity.type
_entity.pdbx_description
1 polymer ?
#
loop_
_entity_poly.entity_id
_entity_poly.type
_entity_poly.pdbx_seq_one_letter_code
_entity_poly.pdbx_strand_id
1 'polypeptide(L)'
;MPGIIYELNTQQLEKFHQNQTTETVKVLNLSKALFKDVEDKSRKSPFLISIGDRAEKIRQQFENRQIEATEALARLEEIAKERIQAETERENLQIDENTYAIYTVIKQAINNVEVKQAETINAIYNNFLDYRWDARHEVDLRTELYVNLYKITNSVEQTIEITNNLLKLERVES
;
A
#
# COMPACT_ATOMS: atom_id res chain seq x y z
N MET A 1 0.10 -18.58 21.21
CA MET A 1 0.43 -19.78 20.41
C MET A 1 1.75 -19.52 19.67
N PRO A 2 2.62 -20.51 19.47
CA PRO A 2 3.87 -20.33 18.72
C PRO A 2 3.59 -19.99 17.25
N GLY A 3 4.42 -19.13 16.65
CA GLY A 3 4.34 -18.78 15.22
C GLY A 3 3.30 -17.73 14.84
N ILE A 4 2.69 -17.02 15.79
CA ILE A 4 1.81 -15.88 15.53
C ILE A 4 2.64 -14.60 15.41
N ILE A 5 2.39 -13.83 14.36
CA ILE A 5 2.88 -12.46 14.20
C ILE A 5 1.79 -11.53 14.74
N TYR A 6 2.13 -10.73 15.74
CA TYR A 6 1.24 -9.74 16.37
C TYR A 6 1.38 -8.36 15.71
N GLU A 7 2.57 -8.06 15.21
CA GLU A 7 2.89 -6.86 14.47
C GLU A 7 3.84 -7.21 13.34
N LEU A 8 3.52 -6.74 12.13
CA LEU A 8 4.30 -7.07 10.94
C LEU A 8 5.57 -6.20 10.88
N ASN A 9 6.64 -6.70 11.50
CA ASN A 9 7.97 -6.10 11.48
C ASN A 9 9.07 -7.16 11.28
N THR A 10 10.29 -6.72 10.97
CA THR A 10 11.43 -7.58 10.66
C THR A 10 11.68 -8.62 11.75
N GLN A 11 11.69 -8.20 13.02
CA GLN A 11 12.01 -9.07 14.14
C GLN A 11 10.97 -10.19 14.32
N GLN A 12 9.68 -9.88 14.15
CA GLN A 12 8.63 -10.88 14.26
C GLN A 12 8.60 -11.83 13.06
N LEU A 13 8.90 -11.35 11.85
CA LEU A 13 9.00 -12.19 10.65
C LEU A 13 10.17 -13.20 10.77
N GLU A 14 11.31 -12.78 11.32
CA GLU A 14 12.44 -13.68 11.60
C GLU A 14 12.07 -14.77 12.63
N LYS A 15 11.43 -14.38 13.74
CA LYS A 15 10.92 -15.35 14.73
C LYS A 15 9.90 -16.30 14.14
N PHE A 16 9.07 -15.81 13.22
CA PHE A 16 8.12 -16.61 12.48
C PHE A 16 8.81 -17.67 11.63
N HIS A 17 9.88 -17.35 10.90
CA HIS A 17 10.63 -18.35 10.11
C HIS A 17 11.24 -19.48 10.96
N GLN A 18 11.68 -19.16 12.19
CA GLN A 18 12.31 -20.11 13.11
C GLN A 18 11.31 -21.06 13.79
N ASN A 19 10.00 -20.84 13.62
CA ASN A 19 8.99 -21.69 14.23
C ASN A 19 8.92 -23.07 13.54
N GLN A 20 8.60 -24.11 14.31
CA GLN A 20 8.47 -25.49 13.81
C GLN A 20 7.03 -25.88 13.45
N THR A 21 6.16 -24.90 13.18
CA THR A 21 4.78 -25.18 12.74
C THR A 21 4.75 -25.62 11.28
N THR A 22 3.66 -26.27 10.88
CA THR A 22 3.50 -26.72 9.49
C THR A 22 3.36 -25.53 8.54
N GLU A 23 3.76 -25.73 7.28
CA GLU A 23 3.63 -24.70 6.23
C GLU A 23 2.19 -24.20 6.09
N THR A 24 1.19 -25.08 6.21
CA THR A 24 -0.23 -24.69 6.25
C THR A 24 -0.54 -23.73 7.39
N VAL A 25 -0.03 -23.98 8.61
CA VAL A 25 -0.24 -23.09 9.75
C VAL A 25 0.47 -21.75 9.55
N LYS A 26 1.67 -21.77 8.95
CA LYS A 26 2.43 -20.57 8.59
C LYS A 26 1.68 -19.70 7.58
N VAL A 27 1.13 -20.28 6.52
CA VAL A 27 0.29 -19.56 5.53
C VAL A 27 -0.87 -18.86 6.25
N LEU A 28 -1.63 -19.59 7.07
CA LEU A 28 -2.77 -19.02 7.80
C LEU A 28 -2.36 -17.89 8.75
N ASN A 29 -1.26 -18.06 9.47
CA ASN A 29 -0.79 -17.05 10.41
C ASN A 29 -0.25 -15.79 9.72
N LEU A 30 0.49 -15.95 8.62
CA LEU A 30 1.02 -14.81 7.88
C LEU A 30 -0.09 -14.04 7.14
N SER A 31 -1.05 -14.73 6.52
CA SER A 31 -2.24 -14.08 5.96
C SER A 31 -3.01 -13.29 7.01
N LYS A 32 -3.22 -13.86 8.21
CA LYS A 32 -3.88 -13.16 9.32
C LYS A 32 -3.12 -11.92 9.77
N ALA A 33 -1.80 -12.01 9.87
CA ALA A 33 -0.97 -10.87 10.26
C ALA A 33 -1.01 -9.75 9.22
N LEU A 34 -0.98 -10.09 7.92
CA LEU A 34 -1.15 -9.13 6.84
C LEU A 34 -2.52 -8.46 6.89
N PHE A 35 -3.62 -9.22 7.03
CA PHE A 35 -4.95 -8.62 7.13
C PHE A 35 -5.12 -7.76 8.37
N LYS A 36 -4.53 -8.16 9.50
CA LYS A 36 -4.54 -7.34 10.70
C LYS A 36 -3.78 -6.03 10.50
N ASP A 37 -2.60 -6.07 9.86
CA ASP A 37 -1.84 -4.85 9.55
C ASP A 37 -2.64 -3.92 8.61
N VAL A 38 -3.32 -4.49 7.62
CA VAL A 38 -4.23 -3.74 6.73
C VAL A 38 -5.42 -3.19 7.51
N GLU A 39 -6.09 -3.96 8.35
CA GLU A 39 -7.23 -3.47 9.14
C GLU A 39 -6.83 -2.34 10.08
N ASP A 40 -5.69 -2.50 10.78
CA ASP A 40 -5.20 -1.54 11.77
C ASP A 40 -4.65 -0.26 11.11
N LYS A 41 -4.10 -0.35 9.88
CA LYS A 41 -3.32 0.75 9.26
C LYS A 41 -3.75 1.15 7.85
N SER A 42 -4.71 0.48 7.19
CA SER A 42 -5.10 0.80 5.79
C SER A 42 -5.69 2.20 5.62
N ARG A 43 -6.50 2.62 6.61
CA ARG A 43 -7.02 4.01 6.68
C ARG A 43 -5.91 5.05 6.67
N LYS A 44 -4.72 4.63 7.11
CA LYS A 44 -3.50 5.36 7.33
C LYS A 44 -2.44 5.12 6.26
N SER A 45 -2.69 4.20 5.34
CA SER A 45 -1.70 3.84 4.31
C SER A 45 -2.45 3.07 3.22
N PRO A 46 -3.03 3.77 2.23
CA PRO A 46 -3.82 3.17 1.15
C PRO A 46 -3.09 2.08 0.36
N PHE A 47 -1.76 2.17 0.28
CA PHE A 47 -0.94 1.10 -0.30
C PHE A 47 -1.17 -0.26 0.39
N LEU A 48 -1.53 -0.27 1.68
CA LEU A 48 -1.89 -1.47 2.42
C LEU A 48 -3.16 -2.14 1.90
N ILE A 49 -4.09 -1.40 1.31
CA ILE A 49 -5.28 -1.99 0.68
C ILE A 49 -4.84 -2.92 -0.44
N SER A 50 -3.91 -2.47 -1.28
CA SER A 50 -3.37 -3.30 -2.38
C SER A 50 -2.61 -4.54 -1.88
N ILE A 51 -1.92 -4.44 -0.73
CA ILE A 51 -1.27 -5.55 -0.05
C ILE A 51 -2.31 -6.55 0.46
N GLY A 52 -3.39 -6.06 1.08
CA GLY A 52 -4.50 -6.87 1.57
C GLY A 52 -5.16 -7.67 0.45
N ASP A 53 -5.50 -7.01 -0.66
CA ASP A 53 -6.11 -7.66 -1.82
C ASP A 53 -5.21 -8.74 -2.42
N ARG A 54 -3.90 -8.46 -2.54
CA ARG A 54 -2.90 -9.44 -3.02
C ARG A 54 -2.77 -10.62 -2.07
N ALA A 55 -2.69 -10.38 -0.77
CA ALA A 55 -2.61 -11.42 0.25
C ALA A 55 -3.86 -12.31 0.25
N GLU A 56 -5.05 -11.71 0.09
CA GLU A 56 -6.32 -12.41 0.00
C GLU A 56 -6.39 -13.28 -1.25
N LYS A 57 -5.95 -12.78 -2.40
CA LYS A 57 -5.89 -13.58 -3.63
C LYS A 57 -5.01 -14.82 -3.46
N ILE A 58 -3.85 -14.70 -2.82
CA ILE A 58 -2.97 -15.85 -2.55
C ILE A 58 -3.65 -16.84 -1.58
N ARG A 59 -4.28 -16.34 -0.50
CA ARG A 59 -5.02 -17.18 0.45
C ARG A 59 -6.13 -17.97 -0.26
N GLN A 60 -6.91 -17.33 -1.12
CA GLN A 60 -7.97 -17.97 -1.88
C GLN A 60 -7.42 -19.03 -2.86
N GLN A 61 -6.32 -18.75 -3.56
CA GLN A 61 -5.67 -19.73 -4.42
C GLN A 61 -5.24 -20.98 -3.63
N PHE A 62 -4.66 -20.78 -2.44
CA PHE A 62 -4.27 -21.87 -1.55
C PHE A 62 -5.48 -22.66 -1.05
N GLU A 63 -6.54 -22.00 -0.57
CA GLU A 63 -7.77 -22.65 -0.07
C GLU A 63 -8.50 -23.44 -1.16
N ASN A 64 -8.48 -22.92 -2.39
CA ASN A 64 -9.01 -23.59 -3.57
C ASN A 64 -8.07 -24.66 -4.14
N ARG A 65 -6.96 -24.96 -3.46
CA ARG A 65 -5.94 -25.96 -3.86
C ARG A 65 -5.34 -25.71 -5.24
N GLN A 66 -5.25 -24.44 -5.65
CA GLN A 66 -4.64 -24.03 -6.91
C GLN A 66 -3.12 -23.90 -6.79
N ILE A 67 -2.61 -23.66 -5.58
CA ILE A 67 -1.19 -23.58 -5.25
C ILE A 67 -0.91 -24.36 -3.97
N GLU A 68 0.32 -24.85 -3.83
CA GLU A 68 0.76 -25.60 -2.65
C GLU A 68 1.13 -24.67 -1.49
N ALA A 69 1.19 -25.21 -0.26
CA ALA A 69 1.46 -24.43 0.95
C ALA A 69 2.81 -23.69 0.91
N THR A 70 3.85 -24.32 0.35
CA THR A 70 5.18 -23.73 0.21
C THR A 70 5.20 -22.55 -0.76
N GLU A 71 4.47 -22.65 -1.87
CA GLU A 71 4.32 -21.58 -2.85
C GLU A 71 3.50 -20.42 -2.29
N ALA A 72 2.40 -20.71 -1.61
CA ALA A 72 1.58 -19.71 -0.94
C ALA A 72 2.38 -18.95 0.12
N LEU A 73 3.17 -19.66 0.94
CA LEU A 73 3.99 -19.04 1.97
C LEU A 73 5.03 -18.10 1.37
N ALA A 74 5.77 -18.56 0.35
CA ALA A 74 6.80 -17.75 -0.30
C ALA A 74 6.23 -16.43 -0.84
N ARG A 75 5.06 -16.47 -1.52
CA ARG A 75 4.41 -15.28 -2.05
C ARG A 75 3.89 -14.34 -0.96
N LEU A 76 3.38 -14.86 0.14
CA LEU A 76 2.96 -14.05 1.29
C LEU A 76 4.16 -13.40 1.98
N GLU A 77 5.30 -14.09 2.06
CA GLU A 77 6.54 -13.53 2.61
C GLU A 77 7.10 -12.40 1.76
N GLU A 78 6.99 -12.48 0.43
CA GLU A 78 7.34 -11.37 -0.48
C GLU A 78 6.50 -10.13 -0.17
N ILE A 79 5.18 -10.30 -0.03
CA ILE A 79 4.27 -9.21 0.36
C ILE A 79 4.64 -8.64 1.73
N ALA A 80 4.94 -9.49 2.71
CA ALA A 80 5.35 -9.06 4.04
C ALA A 80 6.64 -8.23 4.02
N LYS A 81 7.64 -8.65 3.24
CA LYS A 81 8.90 -7.92 3.08
C LYS A 81 8.69 -6.57 2.41
N GLU A 82 7.89 -6.53 1.34
CA GLU A 82 7.52 -5.29 0.64
C GLU A 82 6.86 -4.30 1.61
N ARG A 83 5.95 -4.79 2.46
CA ARG A 83 5.30 -4.00 3.51
C ARG A 83 6.29 -3.46 4.55
N ILE A 84 7.18 -4.30 5.06
CA ILE A 84 8.15 -3.88 6.07
C ILE A 84 9.09 -2.82 5.49
N GLN A 85 9.57 -3.04 4.26
CA GLN A 85 10.45 -2.11 3.57
C GLN A 85 9.77 -0.76 3.31
N ALA A 86 8.49 -0.76 2.92
CA ALA A 86 7.73 0.45 2.69
C ALA A 86 7.61 1.31 3.96
N GLU A 87 7.42 0.71 5.13
CA GLU A 87 7.40 1.45 6.40
C GLU A 87 8.75 2.02 6.78
N THR A 88 9.80 1.22 6.66
CA THR A 88 11.16 1.70 6.92
C THR A 88 11.52 2.84 5.97
N GLU A 89 11.12 2.76 4.70
CA GLU A 89 11.25 3.87 3.75
C GLU A 89 10.50 5.10 4.24
N ARG A 90 9.22 4.98 4.61
CA ARG A 90 8.41 6.09 5.14
C ARG A 90 9.03 6.75 6.37
N GLU A 91 9.44 5.94 7.35
CA GLU A 91 10.08 6.42 8.59
C GLU A 91 11.38 7.18 8.30
N ASN A 92 12.19 6.68 7.36
CA ASN A 92 13.42 7.35 6.93
C ASN A 92 13.17 8.65 6.18
N LEU A 93 12.09 8.70 5.38
CA LEU A 93 11.70 9.90 4.65
C LEU A 93 11.04 10.97 5.53
N GLN A 94 10.66 10.63 6.78
CA GLN A 94 10.04 11.53 7.76
C GLN A 94 8.76 12.24 7.25
N ILE A 95 7.98 11.55 6.42
CA ILE A 95 6.76 12.08 5.83
C ILE A 95 5.49 11.44 6.40
N ASP A 96 4.39 12.19 6.32
CA ASP A 96 3.08 11.70 6.71
C ASP A 96 2.56 10.60 5.77
N GLU A 97 1.57 9.90 6.28
CA GLU A 97 0.89 8.77 5.67
C GLU A 97 0.29 9.06 4.28
N ASN A 98 -0.39 10.21 4.13
CA ASN A 98 -0.99 10.59 2.85
C ASN A 98 0.11 10.94 1.83
N THR A 99 1.16 11.66 2.26
CA THR A 99 2.32 11.97 1.40
C THR A 99 3.02 10.71 0.93
N TYR A 100 3.24 9.73 1.81
CA TYR A 100 3.88 8.47 1.43
C TYR A 100 3.03 7.66 0.44
N ALA A 101 1.70 7.61 0.64
CA ALA A 101 0.81 6.93 -0.29
C ALA A 101 0.87 7.52 -1.70
N ILE A 102 0.86 8.86 -1.80
CA ILE A 102 1.02 9.58 -3.07
C ILE A 102 2.39 9.29 -3.67
N TYR A 103 3.45 9.36 -2.86
CA TYR A 103 4.83 9.07 -3.29
C TYR A 103 4.93 7.69 -3.93
N THR A 104 4.37 6.65 -3.30
CA THR A 104 4.42 5.28 -3.82
C THR A 104 3.64 5.14 -5.11
N VAL A 105 2.46 5.76 -5.25
CA VAL A 105 1.70 5.74 -6.52
C VAL A 105 2.50 6.38 -7.65
N ILE A 106 3.13 7.53 -7.40
CA ILE A 106 3.92 8.23 -8.42
C ILE A 106 5.18 7.41 -8.76
N LYS A 107 5.87 6.86 -7.76
CA LYS A 107 7.07 6.02 -7.91
C LYS A 107 6.83 4.76 -8.76
N GLN A 108 5.62 4.21 -8.75
CA GLN A 108 5.27 3.06 -9.59
C GLN A 108 5.20 3.41 -11.08
N ALA A 109 4.85 4.66 -11.40
CA ALA A 109 4.69 5.12 -12.77
C ALA A 109 5.91 5.90 -13.29
N ILE A 110 6.65 6.60 -12.43
CA ILE A 110 7.75 7.51 -12.80
C ILE A 110 9.01 7.14 -12.01
N ASN A 111 10.13 7.04 -12.72
CA ASN A 111 11.46 6.89 -12.10
C ASN A 111 11.91 8.21 -11.47
N ASN A 112 12.58 8.16 -10.32
CA ASN A 112 13.18 9.31 -9.63
C ASN A 112 12.17 10.38 -9.12
N VAL A 113 11.01 9.96 -8.59
CA VAL A 113 10.11 10.89 -7.89
C VAL A 113 10.78 11.46 -6.64
N GLU A 114 10.69 12.78 -6.46
CA GLU A 114 11.15 13.46 -5.25
C GLU A 114 10.03 13.50 -4.21
N VAL A 115 10.37 13.34 -2.94
CA VAL A 115 9.40 13.45 -1.82
C VAL A 115 8.63 14.76 -1.87
N LYS A 116 9.31 15.87 -2.19
CA LYS A 116 8.70 17.20 -2.30
C LYS A 116 7.59 17.28 -3.36
N GLN A 117 7.68 16.48 -4.41
CA GLN A 117 6.61 16.38 -5.42
C GLN A 117 5.37 15.72 -4.81
N ALA A 118 5.55 14.65 -4.03
CA ALA A 118 4.45 14.01 -3.31
C ALA A 118 3.81 14.93 -2.26
N GLU A 119 4.61 15.69 -1.51
CA GLU A 119 4.11 16.70 -0.55
C GLU A 119 3.28 17.78 -1.25
N THR A 120 3.76 18.27 -2.39
CA THR A 120 3.07 19.29 -3.19
C THR A 120 1.71 18.76 -3.67
N ILE A 121 1.66 17.53 -4.18
CA ILE A 121 0.42 16.88 -4.57
C ILE A 121 -0.49 16.65 -3.36
N ASN A 122 0.06 16.25 -2.22
CA ASN A 122 -0.70 16.04 -0.99
C ASN A 122 -1.41 17.33 -0.53
N ALA A 123 -0.73 18.47 -0.61
CA ALA A 123 -1.27 19.76 -0.23
C ALA A 123 -2.50 20.19 -1.06
N ILE A 124 -2.62 19.73 -2.31
CA ILE A 124 -3.78 20.05 -3.18
C ILE A 124 -5.07 19.52 -2.55
N TYR A 125 -5.04 18.30 -1.99
CA TYR A 125 -6.21 17.67 -1.39
C TYR A 125 -6.77 18.44 -0.20
N ASN A 126 -5.96 19.24 0.50
CA ASN A 126 -6.42 20.06 1.62
C ASN A 126 -7.44 21.13 1.18
N ASN A 127 -7.45 21.49 -0.10
CA ASN A 127 -8.43 22.43 -0.66
C ASN A 127 -9.75 21.75 -1.08
N PHE A 128 -9.79 20.41 -1.08
CA PHE A 128 -10.91 19.64 -1.61
C PHE A 128 -11.31 18.51 -0.63
N LEU A 129 -11.61 18.84 0.62
CA LEU A 129 -11.92 17.82 1.65
C LEU A 129 -13.15 16.96 1.28
N ASP A 130 -14.15 17.55 0.63
CA ASP A 130 -15.41 16.89 0.29
C ASP A 130 -15.43 16.23 -1.11
N TYR A 131 -14.28 16.12 -1.79
CA TYR A 131 -14.21 15.64 -3.18
C TYR A 131 -14.84 14.26 -3.41
N ARG A 132 -14.92 13.42 -2.38
CA ARG A 132 -15.56 12.10 -2.46
C ARG A 132 -17.08 12.15 -2.54
N TRP A 133 -17.69 13.24 -2.08
CA TRP A 133 -19.14 13.39 -1.95
C TRP A 133 -19.70 14.48 -2.86
N ASP A 134 -18.85 15.41 -3.32
CA ASP A 134 -19.20 16.45 -4.28
C ASP A 134 -18.50 16.23 -5.62
N ALA A 135 -19.29 15.88 -6.64
CA ALA A 135 -18.80 15.67 -8.00
C ALA A 135 -18.09 16.90 -8.60
N ARG A 136 -18.44 18.12 -8.18
CA ARG A 136 -17.73 19.33 -8.65
C ARG A 136 -16.34 19.39 -8.04
N HIS A 137 -16.21 19.16 -6.73
CA HIS A 137 -14.92 19.11 -6.07
C HIS A 137 -14.04 17.96 -6.60
N GLU A 138 -14.60 16.81 -7.00
CA GLU A 138 -13.82 15.77 -7.68
C GLU A 138 -13.24 16.25 -9.02
N VAL A 139 -14.06 16.94 -9.84
CA VAL A 139 -13.62 17.48 -11.14
C VAL A 139 -12.55 18.55 -10.96
N ASP A 140 -12.71 19.43 -9.98
CA ASP A 140 -11.76 20.50 -9.69
C ASP A 140 -10.44 19.92 -9.15
N LEU A 141 -10.51 18.99 -8.21
CA LEU A 141 -9.33 18.24 -7.72
C LEU A 141 -8.61 17.53 -8.86
N ARG A 142 -9.36 16.82 -9.72
CA ARG A 142 -8.78 16.14 -10.89
C ARG A 142 -8.02 17.11 -11.77
N THR A 143 -8.60 18.28 -12.04
CA THR A 143 -7.96 19.35 -12.84
C THR A 143 -6.65 19.80 -12.22
N GLU A 144 -6.64 20.09 -10.92
CA GLU A 144 -5.44 20.51 -10.19
C GLU A 144 -4.35 19.42 -10.14
N LEU A 145 -4.76 18.16 -9.96
CA LEU A 145 -3.85 17.01 -10.04
C LEU A 145 -3.22 16.90 -11.43
N TYR A 146 -4.01 17.01 -12.51
CA TYR A 146 -3.50 16.98 -13.87
C TYR A 146 -2.43 18.07 -14.10
N VAL A 147 -2.71 19.31 -13.71
CA VAL A 147 -1.78 20.43 -13.89
C VAL A 147 -0.43 20.18 -13.20
N ASN A 148 -0.44 19.57 -12.02
CA ASN A 148 0.79 19.32 -11.27
C ASN A 148 1.51 18.04 -11.69
N LEU A 149 0.77 16.98 -12.01
CA LEU A 149 1.33 15.73 -12.49
C LEU A 149 1.95 15.88 -13.89
N TYR A 150 1.35 16.70 -14.77
CA TYR A 150 1.88 16.96 -16.10
C TYR A 150 3.31 17.54 -16.07
N LYS A 151 3.69 18.22 -14.98
CA LYS A 151 5.05 18.77 -14.81
C LYS A 151 6.12 17.69 -14.53
N ILE A 152 5.70 16.50 -14.09
CA ILE A 152 6.59 15.43 -13.66
C ILE A 152 6.48 14.16 -14.52
N THR A 153 5.42 14.02 -15.32
CA THR A 153 5.20 12.88 -16.24
C THR A 153 5.74 13.14 -17.64
N ASN A 154 6.02 12.06 -18.37
CA ASN A 154 6.54 12.10 -19.74
C ASN A 154 5.46 11.99 -20.83
N SER A 155 4.23 11.58 -20.48
CA SER A 155 3.12 11.49 -21.43
C SER A 155 1.77 11.79 -20.79
N VAL A 156 0.77 12.08 -21.64
CA VAL A 156 -0.61 12.31 -21.21
C VAL A 156 -1.16 11.04 -20.58
N GLU A 157 -0.97 9.89 -21.22
CA GLU A 157 -1.45 8.58 -20.74
C GLU A 157 -0.94 8.29 -19.32
N GLN A 158 0.35 8.54 -19.08
CA GLN A 158 0.96 8.38 -17.76
C GLN A 158 0.33 9.33 -16.73
N THR A 159 0.02 10.58 -17.13
CA THR A 159 -0.69 11.54 -16.28
C THR A 159 -2.09 11.03 -15.90
N ILE A 160 -2.82 10.48 -16.88
CA ILE A 160 -4.16 9.91 -16.68
C ILE A 160 -4.10 8.75 -15.69
N GLU A 161 -3.15 7.83 -15.89
CA GLU A 161 -2.98 6.66 -15.05
C GLU A 161 -2.72 7.04 -13.60
N ILE A 162 -1.74 7.91 -13.35
CA ILE A 162 -1.40 8.36 -12.00
C ILE A 162 -2.59 9.09 -11.37
N THR A 163 -3.24 10.01 -12.09
CA THR A 163 -4.40 10.75 -11.58
C THR A 163 -5.52 9.81 -11.15
N ASN A 164 -5.84 8.81 -11.97
CA ASN A 164 -6.87 7.83 -11.65
C ASN A 164 -6.49 6.96 -10.44
N ASN A 165 -5.21 6.60 -10.30
CA ASN A 165 -4.75 5.85 -9.15
C ASN A 165 -4.75 6.69 -7.88
N LEU A 166 -4.37 7.97 -7.96
CA LEU A 166 -4.41 8.90 -6.84
C LEU A 166 -5.84 9.17 -6.34
N LEU A 167 -6.81 9.36 -7.24
CA LEU A 167 -8.21 9.60 -6.86
C LEU A 167 -8.86 8.39 -6.16
N LYS A 168 -8.33 7.18 -6.38
CA LYS A 168 -8.77 5.96 -5.68
C LYS A 168 -8.21 5.85 -4.26
N LEU A 169 -7.20 6.64 -3.89
CA LEU A 169 -6.60 6.56 -2.56
C LEU A 169 -7.59 7.03 -1.49
N GLU A 170 -7.75 6.21 -0.44
CA GLU A 170 -8.39 6.64 0.81
C GLU A 170 -7.48 7.58 1.56
N ARG A 171 -7.99 8.70 2.04
CA ARG A 171 -7.14 9.66 2.74
C ARG A 171 -7.32 9.47 4.23
N VAL A 172 -6.20 9.60 4.95
CA VAL A 172 -6.24 9.73 6.40
C VAL A 172 -6.79 11.11 6.70
N GLU A 173 -7.96 11.17 7.33
CA GLU A 173 -8.47 12.43 7.89
C GLU A 173 -7.51 12.87 9.01
N SER A 174 -7.05 14.11 8.92
CA SER A 174 -6.14 14.75 9.88
C SER A 174 -6.92 15.37 11.03
#